data_AF-A0A482XET2-F1
#
_entry.id   AF-A0A482XET2-F1
#
_cell.length_a   1.000
_cell.length_b   1.000
_cell.length_c   1.000
_cell.angle_alpha   90.00
_cell.angle_beta   90.00
_cell.angle_gamma   90.00
#
_symmetry.space_group_name_H-M   'P 1'
#
loop_
_entity.id
_entity.type
_entity.pdbx_description
1 polymer ?
#
loop_
_entity_poly.entity_id
_entity_poly.type
_entity_poly.pdbx_seq_one_letter_code
_entity_poly.pdbx_strand_id
1 'polypeptide(L)'
;MDVFGGAKNCPNETVWGPQASFRTAQRSLIWNVPTEELPHIPEHWFNYPEPDPMYNYVLGLLYVFFMFFSLVGNGLVIWIFCS
;
A
#
# COMPACT_ATOMS: atom_id res chain seq x y z
N MET A 1 -18.71 18.71 51.12
CA MET A 1 -17.58 17.76 50.99
C MET A 1 -18.01 16.64 50.08
N ASP A 2 -18.28 17.00 48.83
CA ASP A 2 -18.22 16.12 47.67
C ASP A 2 -16.73 15.96 47.35
N VAL A 3 -16.24 14.73 47.45
CA VAL A 3 -14.80 14.40 47.58
C VAL A 3 -13.96 14.87 46.38
N PHE A 4 -14.56 15.31 45.27
CA PHE A 4 -13.87 15.85 44.11
C PHE A 4 -14.56 17.11 43.59
N GLY A 5 -14.28 18.24 44.23
CA GLY A 5 -14.55 19.54 43.66
C GLY A 5 -13.78 19.73 42.35
N GLY A 6 -14.47 20.23 41.32
CA GLY A 6 -13.85 20.95 40.21
C GLY A 6 -13.61 20.17 38.92
N ALA A 7 -14.68 19.90 38.16
CA ALA A 7 -14.58 19.59 36.73
C ALA A 7 -15.27 20.68 35.89
N LYS A 8 -14.87 21.94 36.05
CA LYS A 8 -15.48 23.07 35.29
C LYS A 8 -14.55 23.69 34.24
N ASN A 9 -13.29 23.27 34.16
CA ASN A 9 -12.29 23.90 33.28
C ASN A 9 -11.30 22.89 32.65
N CYS A 10 -11.74 21.70 32.24
CA CYS A 10 -10.86 20.86 31.41
C CYS A 10 -10.86 21.44 29.99
N PRO A 11 -9.74 21.96 29.46
CA PRO A 11 -9.64 22.25 28.03
C PRO A 11 -9.84 20.93 27.27
N ASN A 12 -10.49 21.00 26.11
CA ASN A 12 -10.84 19.87 25.21
C ASN A 12 -9.68 18.93 24.81
N GLU A 13 -8.47 19.17 25.31
CA GLU A 13 -7.22 18.55 24.89
C GLU A 13 -6.74 17.44 25.85
N THR A 14 -7.37 17.25 27.03
CA THR A 14 -6.90 16.25 28.02
C THR A 14 -7.60 14.90 27.94
N VAL A 15 -8.47 14.69 26.93
CA VAL A 15 -9.04 13.37 26.64
C VAL A 15 -7.99 12.55 25.88
N TRP A 16 -7.09 11.93 26.63
CA TRP A 16 -6.26 10.82 26.14
C TRP A 16 -7.13 9.57 26.00
N GLY A 17 -8.03 9.57 25.01
CA GLY A 17 -8.53 8.31 24.47
C GLY A 17 -7.38 7.57 23.78
N PRO A 18 -7.40 6.23 23.67
CA PRO A 18 -6.54 5.57 22.71
C PRO A 18 -6.85 6.18 21.34
N GLN A 19 -5.95 7.02 20.82
CA GLN A 19 -5.90 7.37 19.40
C GLN A 19 -5.62 6.06 18.68
N ALA A 20 -6.66 5.26 18.48
CA ALA A 20 -6.70 4.19 17.50
C ALA A 20 -6.70 4.84 16.12
N SER A 21 -5.63 5.56 15.79
CA SER A 21 -5.47 6.27 14.55
C SER A 21 -4.23 5.75 13.87
N PHE A 22 -4.35 4.57 13.26
CA PHE A 22 -3.47 4.25 12.14
C PHE A 22 -3.98 3.13 11.22
N ARG A 23 -5.27 2.77 11.26
CA ARG A 23 -5.86 1.98 10.16
C ARG A 23 -6.64 2.83 9.16
N THR A 24 -6.77 4.14 9.41
CA THR A 24 -7.73 5.00 8.71
C THR A 24 -7.19 6.40 8.37
N ALA A 25 -5.87 6.61 8.35
CA ALA A 25 -5.34 7.63 7.45
C ALA A 25 -5.38 6.97 6.06
N GLN A 26 -6.32 7.37 5.20
CA GLN A 26 -6.39 6.90 3.82
C GLN A 26 -5.04 7.12 3.15
N ARG A 27 -4.19 6.09 3.15
CA ARG A 27 -2.90 6.10 2.51
C ARG A 27 -3.19 6.02 1.01
N SER A 28 -2.71 6.99 0.24
CA SER A 28 -2.90 6.99 -1.21
C SER A 28 -2.02 5.90 -1.84
N LEU A 29 -2.40 5.43 -3.03
CA LEU A 29 -1.60 4.48 -3.84
C LEU A 29 -0.12 4.91 -3.98
N ILE A 30 0.14 6.22 -3.92
CA ILE A 30 1.43 6.87 -4.22
C ILE A 30 2.31 7.00 -2.96
N TRP A 31 1.92 6.39 -1.83
CA TRP A 31 2.61 6.60 -0.56
C TRP A 31 4.10 6.25 -0.54
N ASN A 32 4.55 5.32 -1.38
CA ASN A 32 5.95 4.86 -1.44
C ASN A 32 6.75 5.48 -2.59
N VAL A 33 6.16 6.43 -3.33
CA VAL A 33 6.79 6.98 -4.53
C VAL A 33 7.65 8.20 -4.18
N PRO A 34 8.93 8.25 -4.59
CA PRO A 34 9.77 9.42 -4.39
C PRO A 34 9.28 10.61 -5.24
N THR A 35 9.41 11.84 -4.71
CA THR A 35 8.92 13.08 -5.35
C THR A 35 9.46 13.32 -6.77
N GLU A 36 10.59 12.70 -7.11
CA GLU A 36 11.22 12.76 -8.43
C GLU A 36 10.45 11.99 -9.51
N GLU A 37 9.68 10.96 -9.12
CA GLU A 37 8.91 10.11 -10.04
C GLU A 37 7.43 10.52 -10.16
N LEU A 38 6.94 11.38 -9.25
CA LEU A 38 5.61 11.98 -9.30
C LEU A 38 5.21 12.59 -10.66
N PRO A 39 6.08 13.30 -11.43
CA PRO A 39 5.67 13.88 -12.72
C PRO A 39 5.37 12.84 -13.81
N HIS A 40 5.80 11.58 -13.65
CA HIS A 40 5.51 10.51 -14.61
C HIS A 40 4.15 9.85 -14.33
N ILE A 41 3.55 10.11 -13.16
CA ILE A 41 2.29 9.50 -12.74
C ILE A 41 1.12 10.43 -13.12
N PRO A 42 0.17 9.96 -13.93
CA PRO A 42 -0.97 10.79 -14.29
C PRO A 42 -1.88 11.10 -13.09
N GLU A 43 -2.45 12.31 -13.08
CA GLU A 43 -3.21 12.87 -11.94
C GLU A 43 -4.41 12.03 -11.48
N HIS A 44 -4.99 11.22 -12.36
CA HIS A 44 -6.13 10.37 -11.99
C HIS A 44 -5.76 9.27 -10.99
N TRP A 45 -4.49 8.86 -10.91
CA TRP A 45 -4.03 7.81 -10.00
C TRP A 45 -3.97 8.25 -8.53
N PHE A 46 -3.99 9.56 -8.26
CA PHE A 46 -3.96 10.11 -6.90
C PHE A 46 -5.25 9.88 -6.12
N ASN A 47 -6.36 9.60 -6.84
CA ASN A 47 -7.67 9.38 -6.23
C ASN A 47 -7.86 7.96 -5.67
N TYR A 48 -6.93 7.04 -5.96
CA TYR A 48 -7.07 5.65 -5.52
C TYR A 48 -6.47 5.43 -4.13
N PRO A 49 -7.21 4.75 -3.23
CA PRO A 49 -6.69 4.34 -1.94
C PRO A 49 -5.63 3.24 -2.10
N GLU A 50 -4.81 3.04 -1.07
CA GLU A 50 -3.85 1.94 -0.98
C GLU A 50 -4.56 0.60 -1.23
N PRO A 51 -4.13 -0.18 -2.26
CA PRO A 51 -4.68 -1.49 -2.52
C PRO A 51 -4.19 -2.47 -1.44
N ASP A 52 -5.00 -3.49 -1.16
CA ASP A 52 -4.61 -4.56 -0.25
C ASP A 52 -3.26 -5.17 -0.70
N PRO A 53 -2.26 -5.32 0.20
CA PRO A 53 -0.97 -5.91 -0.11
C PRO A 53 -1.07 -7.26 -0.85
N MET A 54 -2.14 -8.02 -0.61
CA MET A 54 -2.37 -9.32 -1.23
C MET A 54 -2.41 -9.26 -2.77
N TYR A 55 -2.96 -8.18 -3.36
CA TYR A 55 -3.01 -8.03 -4.82
C TYR A 55 -1.60 -7.92 -5.44
N ASN A 56 -0.69 -7.21 -4.77
CA ASN A 56 0.70 -7.07 -5.23
C ASN A 56 1.44 -8.41 -5.19
N TYR A 57 1.20 -9.23 -4.15
CA TYR A 57 1.79 -10.57 -4.06
C TYR A 57 1.26 -11.51 -5.15
N VAL A 58 -0.04 -11.49 -5.42
CA VAL A 58 -0.65 -12.33 -6.46
C VAL A 58 -0.13 -11.94 -7.85
N LEU A 59 -0.04 -10.64 -8.14
CA LEU A 59 0.55 -10.16 -9.39
C LEU A 59 2.01 -10.58 -9.50
N GLY A 60 2.83 -10.34 -8.47
CA GLY A 60 4.25 -10.75 -8.47
C GLY A 60 4.42 -12.26 -8.74
N LEU A 61 3.64 -13.09 -8.06
CA LEU A 61 3.65 -14.54 -8.26
C LEU A 61 3.28 -14.94 -9.70
N LEU A 62 2.23 -14.34 -10.24
CA LEU A 62 1.77 -14.60 -11.61
C LEU A 62 2.82 -14.21 -12.66
N TYR A 63 3.50 -13.07 -12.46
CA TYR A 63 4.60 -12.64 -13.34
C TYR A 63 5.78 -13.63 -13.31
N VAL A 64 6.14 -14.12 -12.12
CA VAL A 64 7.21 -15.13 -11.98
C VAL A 64 6.84 -16.43 -12.71
N PHE A 65 5.60 -16.91 -12.57
CA PHE A 65 5.14 -18.09 -13.30
C PHE A 65 5.21 -17.90 -14.82
N PHE A 66 4.70 -16.78 -15.33
CA PHE A 66 4.78 -16.46 -16.75
C PHE A 66 6.21 -16.33 -17.26
N MET A 67 7.12 -15.79 -16.44
CA MET A 67 8.54 -15.71 -16.78
C MET A 67 9.14 -17.11 -16.95
N PHE A 68 8.88 -18.06 -16.03
CA PHE A 68 9.36 -19.43 -16.17
C PHE A 68 8.77 -20.15 -17.38
N PHE A 69 7.45 -20.08 -17.59
CA PHE A 69 6.81 -20.69 -18.76
C PHE A 69 7.32 -20.10 -20.07
N SER A 70 7.55 -18.79 -20.11
CA SER A 70 8.10 -18.11 -21.27
C SER A 70 9.56 -18.53 -21.53
N LEU A 71 10.42 -18.54 -20.51
CA LEU A 71 11.81 -18.97 -20.67
C LEU A 71 11.92 -20.43 -21.09
N VAL A 72 11.16 -21.33 -20.45
CA VAL A 72 11.18 -22.75 -20.78
C VAL A 72 10.59 -23.00 -22.16
N GLY A 73 9.43 -22.42 -22.47
CA GLY A 73 8.77 -22.62 -23.77
C GLY A 73 9.61 -22.08 -24.93
N ASN A 74 10.04 -20.83 -24.85
CA ASN A 74 10.85 -20.22 -25.91
C ASN A 74 12.26 -20.84 -25.96
N GLY A 75 12.85 -21.15 -24.81
CA GLY A 75 14.15 -21.84 -24.74
C GLY A 75 14.10 -23.24 -25.36
N LEU A 76 13.02 -24.00 -25.13
CA LEU A 76 12.83 -25.32 -25.71
C LEU A 76 12.67 -25.26 -27.23
N VAL A 77 11.92 -24.28 -27.75
CA VAL A 77 11.79 -24.06 -29.20
C VAL A 77 13.17 -23.82 -29.82
N ILE A 78 13.94 -22.88 -29.28
CA ILE A 78 15.28 -22.58 -29.79
C ILE A 78 16.17 -23.83 -29.71
N TRP A 79 16.13 -24.57 -28.60
CA TRP A 79 16.94 -25.76 -28.43
C TRP A 79 16.66 -26.83 -29.48
N ILE A 80 15.39 -27.12 -29.78
CA ILE A 80 14.98 -28.13 -30.77
C ILE A 80 15.35 -27.70 -32.20
N PHE A 81 15.19 -26.42 -32.53
CA PHE A 81 15.45 -25.93 -33.89
C PHE A 81 16.93 -25.62 -34.15
N CYS A 82 17.74 -25.44 -33.11
CA CYS A 82 19.18 -25.24 -33.22
C CYS A 82 20.01 -26.51 -32.97
N SER A 83 19.42 -27.60 -32.46
CA SER A 83 20.01 -28.95 -32.45
C SER A 83 19.87 -29.63 -33.79
#